data_AF-A0A4Q3GVK9-F1
#
_entry.id   AF-A0A4Q3GVK9-F1
#
_cell.length_a   1.000
_cell.length_b   1.000
_cell.length_c   1.000
_cell.angle_alpha   90.00
_cell.angle_beta   90.00
_cell.angle_gamma   90.00
#
_symmetry.space_group_name_H-M   'P 1'
#
loop_
_entity.id
_entity.type
_entity.pdbx_description
1 polymer ?
#
loop_
_entity_poly.entity_id
_entity_poly.type
_entity_poly.pdbx_seq_one_letter_code
_entity_poly.pdbx_strand_id
1 'polypeptide(L)'
;MDTLFREAASAEAAKPATSSAPEPRKADHRETVKVDETMLFRYSACTFNAHRIHYDYPYTTGVEKYPALVVNAGVSVLLLRELGIRLSGMMPRTMSTRNGAPLYCGTEITLCAKTIDGGINLWAENAQGQVCAEVELRS
;
A
#
# COMPACT_ATOMS: atom_id res chain seq x y z
N MET A 1 25.52 -1.50 10.12
CA MET A 1 24.55 -2.35 9.40
C MET A 1 24.28 -1.61 8.12
N ASP A 2 24.77 -2.13 7.00
CA ASP A 2 24.83 -1.42 5.73
C ASP A 2 23.46 -1.53 5.04
N THR A 3 22.66 -0.48 5.15
CA THR A 3 21.34 -0.44 4.51
C THR A 3 21.54 -0.26 3.02
N LEU A 4 21.36 -1.34 2.26
CA LEU A 4 21.11 -1.29 0.82
C LEU A 4 19.91 -0.37 0.56
N PHE A 5 20.18 0.90 0.30
CA PHE A 5 19.22 1.84 -0.23
C PHE A 5 18.94 1.46 -1.66
N ARG A 6 17.75 0.92 -1.92
CA ARG A 6 17.20 0.96 -3.28
C ARG A 6 16.63 2.35 -3.46
N GLU A 7 17.21 3.11 -4.40
CA GLU A 7 16.67 4.40 -4.81
C GLU A 7 15.17 4.24 -5.07
N ALA A 8 14.36 5.08 -4.42
CA ALA A 8 12.97 5.20 -4.81
C ALA A 8 12.96 5.71 -6.25
N ALA A 9 12.08 5.17 -7.10
CA ALA A 9 11.90 5.70 -8.43
C ALA A 9 11.63 7.21 -8.30
N SER A 10 12.54 8.02 -8.83
CA SER A 10 12.39 9.47 -8.91
C SER A 10 11.00 9.78 -9.49
N ALA A 11 10.34 10.80 -8.95
CA ALA A 11 9.07 11.33 -9.45
C ALA A 11 9.23 12.05 -10.81
N GLU A 12 10.11 11.55 -11.68
CA GLU A 12 10.19 11.92 -13.07
C GLU A 12 8.97 11.32 -13.78
N ALA A 13 7.85 12.04 -13.59
CA ALA A 13 6.57 11.92 -14.25
C ALA A 13 6.30 10.58 -14.93
N ALA A 14 5.80 9.61 -14.16
CA ALA A 14 4.91 8.61 -14.73
C ALA A 14 3.74 9.37 -15.37
N LYS A 15 3.84 9.64 -16.68
CA LYS A 15 2.77 10.20 -17.50
C LYS A 15 1.49 9.44 -17.15
N PRO A 16 0.36 10.12 -16.88
CA PRO A 16 -0.89 9.41 -16.65
C PRO A 16 -1.19 8.68 -17.96
N ALA A 17 -0.98 7.37 -17.98
CA ALA A 17 -1.55 6.55 -19.02
C ALA A 17 -3.06 6.75 -18.88
N THR A 18 -3.68 7.32 -19.91
CA THR A 18 -5.13 7.31 -20.12
C THR A 18 -5.56 5.86 -20.28
N SER A 19 -5.65 5.15 -19.15
CA SER A 19 -6.33 3.87 -19.05
C SER A 19 -7.76 4.20 -18.68
N SER A 20 -8.71 3.72 -19.46
CA SER A 20 -10.08 3.53 -18.98
C SER A 20 -10.01 2.94 -17.58
N ALA A 21 -10.81 3.48 -16.65
CA ALA A 21 -10.88 2.95 -15.30
C ALA A 21 -11.10 1.43 -15.41
N PRO A 22 -10.18 0.60 -14.89
CA PRO A 22 -10.36 -0.84 -14.94
C PRO A 22 -11.70 -1.18 -14.31
N GLU A 23 -12.42 -2.15 -14.88
CA GLU A 23 -13.66 -2.61 -14.26
C GLU A 23 -13.40 -2.96 -12.78
N PRO A 24 -14.29 -2.56 -11.86
CA PRO A 24 -14.12 -2.84 -10.45
C PRO A 24 -13.88 -4.34 -10.23
N ARG A 25 -12.76 -4.68 -9.60
CA ARG A 25 -12.46 -6.07 -9.26
C ARG A 25 -13.52 -6.56 -8.26
N LYS A 26 -14.15 -7.70 -8.55
CA LYS A 26 -15.13 -8.30 -7.64
C LYS A 26 -14.43 -8.78 -6.37
N ALA A 27 -14.78 -8.19 -5.23
CA ALA A 27 -14.31 -8.57 -3.91
C ALA A 27 -15.42 -9.29 -3.12
N ASP A 28 -15.03 -10.27 -2.32
CA ASP A 28 -15.93 -10.95 -1.36
C ASP A 28 -16.03 -10.14 -0.06
N HIS A 29 -14.99 -9.35 0.25
CA HIS A 29 -14.92 -8.50 1.42
C HIS A 29 -14.32 -7.13 1.08
N ARG A 30 -14.82 -6.06 1.70
CA ARG A 30 -14.29 -4.70 1.61
C ARG A 30 -14.35 -4.03 2.98
N GLU A 31 -13.26 -3.42 3.42
CA GLU A 31 -13.20 -2.57 4.61
C GLU A 31 -12.39 -1.29 4.33
N THR A 32 -12.74 -0.18 4.96
CA THR A 32 -12.04 1.09 4.78
C THR A 32 -11.17 1.39 5.98
N VAL A 33 -9.95 1.86 5.71
CA VAL A 33 -8.99 2.31 6.71
C VAL A 33 -8.43 3.66 6.32
N LYS A 34 -8.01 4.44 7.32
CA LYS A 34 -7.28 5.69 7.13
C LYS A 34 -5.89 5.55 7.76
N VAL A 35 -4.86 5.74 6.95
CA VAL A 35 -3.48 5.81 7.44
C VAL A 35 -3.16 7.26 7.75
N ASP A 36 -2.85 7.54 9.01
CA ASP A 36 -2.49 8.87 9.50
C ASP A 36 -0.97 9.01 9.73
N GLU A 37 -0.56 10.23 10.08
CA GLU A 37 0.84 10.59 10.31
C GLU A 37 1.43 9.82 11.49
N THR A 38 0.61 9.50 12.49
CA THR A 38 1.05 8.75 13.68
C THR A 38 1.41 7.31 13.30
N MET A 39 0.59 6.67 12.47
CA MET A 39 0.87 5.33 11.94
C MET A 39 2.12 5.33 11.05
N LEU A 40 2.27 6.33 10.15
CA LEU A 40 3.45 6.44 9.30
C LEU A 40 4.73 6.65 10.12
N PHE A 41 4.70 7.56 11.10
CA PHE A 41 5.82 7.80 11.99
C PHE A 41 6.23 6.53 12.75
N ARG A 42 5.28 5.84 13.37
CA ARG A 42 5.54 4.59 14.11
C ARG A 42 6.11 3.52 13.21
N TYR A 43 5.54 3.31 12.03
CA TYR A 43 6.03 2.32 11.09
C TYR A 43 7.46 2.66 10.66
N SER A 44 7.72 3.89 10.22
CA SER A 44 9.06 4.35 9.82
C SER A 44 10.09 4.15 10.93
N ALA A 45 9.76 4.47 12.18
CA ALA A 45 10.65 4.26 13.31
C ALA A 45 10.92 2.77 13.57
N CYS A 46 9.87 1.94 13.65
CA CYS A 46 9.99 0.51 13.93
C CYS A 46 10.72 -0.27 12.82
N THR A 47 10.61 0.17 11.57
CA THR A 47 11.28 -0.48 10.43
C THR A 47 12.57 0.22 10.01
N PHE A 48 13.04 1.21 10.77
CA PHE A 48 14.20 2.03 10.42
C PHE A 48 14.14 2.61 8.99
N ASN A 49 12.93 2.93 8.52
CA ASN A 49 12.72 3.51 7.20
C ASN A 49 12.72 5.04 7.30
N ALA A 50 13.89 5.62 7.05
CA ALA A 50 14.16 7.05 7.18
C ALA A 50 13.79 7.89 5.94
N HIS A 51 13.10 7.32 4.94
CA HIS A 51 12.77 8.07 3.72
C HIS A 51 11.80 9.21 4.01
N ARG A 52 12.19 10.43 3.64
CA ARG A 52 11.51 11.68 4.02
C ARG A 52 10.08 11.79 3.47
N ILE A 53 9.77 11.11 2.35
CA ILE A 53 8.42 11.11 1.76
C ILE A 53 7.31 10.62 2.71
N HIS A 54 7.67 9.92 3.79
CA HIS A 54 6.73 9.35 4.76
C HIS A 54 6.43 10.27 5.95
N TYR A 55 7.25 11.30 6.20
CA TYR A 55 7.12 12.13 7.42
C TYR A 55 7.43 13.62 7.24
N ASP A 56 8.13 14.03 6.17
CA ASP A 56 8.53 15.42 5.93
C ASP A 56 7.67 16.02 4.82
N TYR A 57 6.56 16.67 5.19
CA TYR A 57 5.60 17.21 4.23
C TYR A 57 6.20 18.29 3.30
N PRO A 58 6.97 19.28 3.80
CA PRO A 58 7.65 20.24 2.92
C PRO A 58 8.59 19.59 1.90
N TYR A 59 9.38 18.58 2.29
CA TYR A 59 10.22 17.84 1.35
C TYR A 59 9.38 17.06 0.34
N THR A 60 8.38 16.33 0.81
CA THR A 60 7.53 15.46 -0.01
C THR A 60 6.81 16.25 -1.11
N THR A 61 6.27 17.41 -0.76
CA THR A 61 5.50 18.26 -1.68
C THR A 61 6.39 19.23 -2.47
N GLY A 62 7.41 19.80 -1.83
CA GLY A 62 8.27 20.81 -2.42
C GLY A 62 9.39 20.25 -3.30
N VAL A 63 10.00 19.14 -2.90
CA VAL A 63 11.14 18.50 -3.60
C VAL A 63 10.66 17.37 -4.48
N GLU A 64 9.98 16.38 -3.90
CA GLU A 64 9.54 15.15 -4.58
C GLU A 64 8.22 15.33 -5.36
N LYS A 65 7.56 16.48 -5.20
CA LYS A 65 6.34 16.88 -5.94
C LYS A 65 5.13 15.96 -5.75
N TYR A 66 5.11 15.12 -4.72
CA TYR A 66 3.90 14.40 -4.34
C TYR A 66 2.87 15.36 -3.73
N PRO A 67 1.56 15.11 -3.86
CA PRO A 67 0.53 16.00 -3.32
C PRO A 67 0.41 15.96 -1.78
N ALA A 68 0.91 14.89 -1.14
CA ALA A 68 0.87 14.67 0.30
C ALA A 68 1.93 13.64 0.72
N LEU A 69 2.08 13.40 2.02
CA LEU A 69 2.91 12.31 2.54
C LEU A 69 2.51 10.98 1.89
N VAL A 70 3.50 10.25 1.39
CA VAL A 70 3.30 8.95 0.74
C VAL A 70 3.21 7.89 1.82
N VAL A 71 2.18 7.04 1.75
CA VAL A 71 2.05 5.90 2.66
C VAL A 71 3.19 4.92 2.40
N ASN A 72 3.84 4.46 3.47
CA ASN A 72 4.86 3.43 3.34
C ASN A 72 4.25 2.16 2.74
N ALA A 73 4.82 1.64 1.65
CA ALA A 73 4.29 0.44 1.00
C ALA A 73 4.18 -0.76 1.97
N GLY A 74 5.07 -0.83 2.96
CA GLY A 74 5.02 -1.85 4.00
C GLY A 74 3.81 -1.73 4.94
N VAL A 75 3.27 -0.53 5.17
CA VAL A 75 2.00 -0.36 5.90
C VAL A 75 0.86 -0.99 5.12
N SER A 76 0.77 -0.73 3.81
CA SER A 76 -0.26 -1.33 2.94
C SER A 76 -0.17 -2.85 2.95
N VAL A 77 1.03 -3.41 2.80
CA VAL A 77 1.26 -4.87 2.86
C VAL A 77 0.89 -5.44 4.23
N LEU A 78 1.25 -4.76 5.32
CA LEU A 78 0.92 -5.21 6.68
C LEU A 78 -0.59 -5.27 6.90
N LEU A 79 -1.32 -4.22 6.50
CA LEU A 79 -2.78 -4.14 6.61
C LEU A 79 -3.46 -5.25 5.79
N LEU A 80 -3.03 -5.46 4.54
CA LEU A 80 -3.57 -6.52 3.68
C LEU A 80 -3.25 -7.91 4.23
N ARG A 81 -2.04 -8.14 4.74
CA ARG A 81 -1.66 -9.42 5.36
C ARG A 81 -2.53 -9.72 6.58
N GLU A 82 -2.73 -8.73 7.45
CA GLU A 82 -3.55 -8.86 8.66
C GLU A 82 -5.01 -9.16 8.31
N LEU A 83 -5.58 -8.44 7.34
CA LEU A 83 -6.90 -8.73 6.80
C LEU A 83 -6.98 -10.18 6.28
N GLY A 84 -6.00 -10.60 5.50
CA GLY A 84 -5.94 -11.95 4.94
C GLY A 84 -5.95 -13.03 6.00
N ILE A 85 -5.13 -12.90 7.04
CA ILE A 85 -5.09 -13.84 8.18
C ILE A 85 -6.43 -13.86 8.91
N ARG A 86 -7.01 -12.69 9.18
CA ARG A 86 -8.27 -12.56 9.92
C ARG A 86 -9.45 -13.19 9.17
N LEU A 87 -9.50 -13.03 7.85
CA LEU A 87 -10.58 -13.60 7.02
C LEU A 87 -10.43 -15.09 6.76
N SER A 88 -9.19 -15.55 6.53
CA SER A 88 -8.93 -16.93 6.12
C SER A 88 -8.70 -17.89 7.31
N GLY A 89 -8.36 -17.36 8.49
CA GLY A 89 -8.02 -18.15 9.67
C GLY A 89 -6.74 -18.99 9.52
N MET A 90 -6.00 -18.84 8.42
CA MET A 90 -4.79 -19.60 8.12
C MET A 90 -3.52 -18.77 8.35
N MET A 91 -2.45 -19.46 8.73
CA MET A 91 -1.10 -18.93 8.65
C MET A 91 -0.54 -19.21 7.24
N PRO A 92 -0.27 -18.20 6.42
CA PRO A 92 0.22 -18.41 5.06
C PRO A 92 1.65 -18.96 5.07
N ARG A 93 1.92 -19.96 4.21
CA ARG A 93 3.28 -20.45 3.93
C ARG A 93 4.01 -19.56 2.94
N THR A 94 3.29 -18.99 2.00
CA THR A 94 3.85 -18.07 1.02
C THR A 94 3.03 -16.79 0.95
N MET A 95 3.73 -15.70 0.68
CA MET A 95 3.16 -14.38 0.49
C MET A 95 3.85 -13.75 -0.70
N SER A 96 3.08 -13.27 -1.67
CA SER A 96 3.59 -12.41 -2.73
C SER A 96 2.97 -11.03 -2.63
N THR A 97 3.72 -10.00 -3.02
CA THR A 97 3.30 -8.61 -2.87
C THR A 97 3.62 -7.83 -4.13
N ARG A 98 2.72 -6.94 -4.55
CA ARG A 98 2.94 -5.99 -5.64
C ARG A 98 2.50 -4.61 -5.20
N ASN A 99 3.35 -3.61 -5.39
CA ASN A 99 3.01 -2.21 -5.15
C ASN A 99 2.80 -1.51 -6.50
N GLY A 100 1.77 -0.67 -6.56
CA GLY A 100 1.38 0.10 -7.73
C GLY A 100 1.45 1.60 -7.45
N ALA A 101 0.37 2.32 -7.78
CA ALA A 101 0.27 3.76 -7.54
C ALA A 101 0.37 4.10 -6.04
N PRO A 102 0.93 5.27 -5.68
CA PRO A 102 1.07 5.68 -4.28
C PRO A 102 -0.29 5.87 -3.60
N LEU A 103 -0.35 5.51 -2.32
CA LEU A 103 -1.41 5.92 -1.40
C LEU A 103 -0.93 7.13 -0.59
N TYR A 104 -1.85 7.99 -0.18
CA TYR A 104 -1.52 9.24 0.49
C TYR A 104 -2.06 9.29 1.93
N CYS A 105 -1.24 9.78 2.84
CA CYS A 105 -1.61 9.99 4.23
C CYS A 105 -2.89 10.83 4.33
N GLY A 106 -3.78 10.46 5.25
CA GLY A 106 -5.02 11.18 5.48
C GLY A 106 -6.14 10.90 4.48
N THR A 107 -5.90 10.06 3.47
CA THR A 107 -6.94 9.61 2.52
C THR A 107 -7.54 8.27 2.93
N GLU A 108 -8.77 8.01 2.49
CA GLU A 108 -9.40 6.69 2.68
C GLU A 108 -8.76 5.67 1.74
N ILE A 109 -8.45 4.51 2.31
CA ILE A 109 -7.93 3.34 1.60
C ILE A 109 -8.94 2.22 1.78
N THR A 110 -9.40 1.62 0.69
CA THR A 110 -10.27 0.46 0.77
C THR A 110 -9.44 -0.81 0.64
N LEU A 111 -9.46 -1.66 1.66
CA LEU A 111 -8.88 -2.99 1.63
C LEU A 111 -9.93 -3.97 1.12
N CYS A 112 -9.57 -4.71 0.08
CA CYS A 112 -10.43 -5.67 -0.59
C CYS A 112 -9.83 -7.07 -0.46
N ALA A 113 -10.68 -8.08 -0.40
CA ALA A 113 -10.25 -9.47 -0.39
C ALA A 113 -11.16 -10.34 -1.26
N LYS A 114 -10.56 -11.37 -1.86
CA LYS A 114 -11.26 -12.42 -2.61
C LYS A 114 -10.64 -13.77 -2.30
N THR A 115 -11.47 -14.70 -1.83
CA THR A 115 -11.03 -16.07 -1.59
C THR A 115 -10.75 -16.76 -2.92
N ILE A 116 -9.65 -17.51 -2.98
CA ILE A 116 -9.27 -18.32 -4.12
C ILE A 116 -8.98 -19.75 -3.67
N ASP A 117 -8.84 -20.67 -4.61
CA ASP A 117 -8.46 -22.05 -4.26
C ASP A 117 -7.08 -22.08 -3.60
N GLY A 118 -7.01 -22.63 -2.39
CA GLY A 118 -5.79 -22.70 -1.58
C GLY A 118 -5.22 -21.35 -1.11
N GLY A 119 -6.00 -20.27 -1.08
CA GLY A 119 -5.51 -18.98 -0.59
C GLY A 119 -6.49 -17.81 -0.63
N ILE A 120 -5.95 -16.59 -0.54
CA ILE A 120 -6.72 -15.36 -0.59
C ILE A 120 -5.93 -14.27 -1.32
N ASN A 121 -6.60 -13.60 -2.27
CA ASN A 121 -6.09 -12.44 -2.99
C ASN A 121 -6.60 -11.18 -2.32
N LEU A 122 -5.70 -10.26 -2.00
CA LEU A 122 -5.97 -9.02 -1.28
C LEU A 122 -5.43 -7.85 -2.07
N TRP A 123 -6.11 -6.72 -2.03
CA TRP A 123 -5.61 -5.49 -2.63
C TRP A 123 -6.13 -4.24 -1.93
N ALA A 124 -5.37 -3.16 -2.02
CA ALA A 124 -5.74 -1.85 -1.52
C ALA A 124 -6.12 -0.93 -2.69
N GLU A 125 -7.25 -0.24 -2.57
CA GLU A 125 -7.74 0.75 -3.51
C GLU A 125 -7.66 2.16 -2.90
N ASN A 126 -7.29 3.15 -3.71
CA ASN A 126 -7.47 4.55 -3.33
C ASN A 126 -8.94 4.98 -3.45
N ALA A 127 -9.24 6.24 -3.10
CA ALA A 127 -10.59 6.82 -3.20
C ALA A 127 -11.19 6.81 -4.63
N GLN A 128 -10.36 6.62 -5.66
CA GLN A 128 -10.79 6.50 -7.06
C GLN A 128 -10.98 5.05 -7.51
N GLY A 129 -10.85 4.07 -6.59
CA GLY A 129 -10.95 2.65 -6.90
C GLY A 129 -9.72 2.08 -7.64
N GLN A 130 -8.62 2.83 -7.73
CA GLN A 130 -7.41 2.35 -8.38
C GLN A 130 -6.65 1.42 -7.43
N VAL A 131 -6.20 0.27 -7.94
CA VAL A 131 -5.40 -0.69 -7.17
C VAL A 131 -3.99 -0.14 -6.95
N CYS A 132 -3.62 0.02 -5.69
CA CYS A 132 -2.34 0.62 -5.26
C CYS A 132 -1.38 -0.38 -4.61
N ALA A 133 -1.90 -1.47 -4.06
CA ALA A 133 -1.10 -2.57 -3.52
C ALA A 133 -1.87 -3.88 -3.61
N GLU A 134 -1.18 -4.99 -3.76
CA GLU A 134 -1.74 -6.34 -3.84
C GLU A 134 -0.91 -7.29 -2.98
N VAL A 135 -1.58 -8.22 -2.32
CA VAL A 135 -0.99 -9.32 -1.56
C VAL A 135 -1.74 -10.61 -1.92
N GLU A 136 -1.00 -11.66 -2.25
CA GLU A 136 -1.56 -13.01 -2.33
C GLU A 136 -0.98 -13.85 -1.20
N LEU A 137 -1.86 -14.51 -0.44
CA LEU A 137 -1.51 -15.42 0.64
C LEU A 137 -1.91 -16.86 0.26
N ARG A 138 -0.99 -17.81 0.40
CA ARG A 138 -1.24 -19.25 0.15
C ARG A 138 -0.82 -20.11 1.34
N SER A 139 -1.52 -21.24 1.52
CA SER A 139 -1.31 -22.20 2.61
C SER A 139 -0.11 -23.11 2.44
#